data_AF-A0A060CCI3-F1
#
_entry.id   AF-A0A060CCI3-F1
#
_cell.length_a   1.000
_cell.length_b   1.000
_cell.length_c   1.000
_cell.angle_alpha   90.00
_cell.angle_beta   90.00
_cell.angle_gamma   90.00
#
_symmetry.space_group_name_H-M   'P 1'
#
loop_
_entity.id
_entity.type
_entity.pdbx_description
1 polymer ?
#
loop_
_entity_poly.entity_id
_entity_poly.type
_entity_poly.pdbx_seq_one_letter_code
_entity_poly.pdbx_strand_id
1 'polypeptide(L)'
;RLSGGSFLRVLGGDGGSANPYLITDVYGLQGVGPRPRTVPRTGTLANDIDASGTSGWNCDGAGANCKGFDPIGDSSASYTGTFNGADHVIDGLIINRSGENYVGLFGYTDSSSTISNIGLQNGSINGNDNVGGLAGFSSNTTIANAYNTGDVSGNA
;
A
#
# COMPACT_ATOMS: atom_id res chain seq x y z
N ARG A 1 0.69 2.43 11.44
CA ARG A 1 1.67 3.55 11.60
C ARG A 1 2.57 3.21 12.75
N LEU A 2 3.86 3.56 12.68
CA LEU A 2 4.66 3.73 13.91
C LEU A 2 3.85 4.62 14.86
N SER A 3 3.62 4.14 16.09
CA SER A 3 2.77 4.83 17.06
C SER A 3 3.25 6.28 17.24
N GLY A 4 2.39 7.26 16.93
CA GLY A 4 2.65 8.68 17.20
C GLY A 4 3.05 9.62 16.04
N GLY A 5 3.15 9.18 14.77
CA GLY A 5 3.57 10.08 13.68
C GLY A 5 2.80 9.94 12.35
N SER A 6 2.33 11.07 11.78
CA SER A 6 1.77 11.18 10.41
C SER A 6 2.81 11.86 9.56
N PHE A 7 3.53 11.09 8.76
CA PHE A 7 4.47 11.70 7.84
C PHE A 7 4.12 11.22 6.45
N LEU A 8 3.29 11.99 5.77
CA LEU A 8 3.27 11.96 4.33
C LEU A 8 4.62 12.54 3.88
N ARG A 9 5.58 11.66 3.59
CA ARG A 9 6.92 12.05 3.12
C ARG A 9 6.91 12.04 1.61
N VAL A 10 6.74 13.23 1.04
CA VAL A 10 6.64 13.46 -0.40
C VAL A 10 7.57 14.59 -0.80
N LEU A 11 8.14 14.52 -2.00
CA LEU A 11 8.96 15.62 -2.55
C LEU A 11 8.12 16.81 -3.03
N GLY A 12 6.82 16.59 -3.23
CA GLY A 12 5.88 17.59 -3.73
C GLY A 12 4.51 16.99 -3.99
N GLY A 13 3.61 17.82 -4.52
CA GLY A 13 2.22 17.44 -4.75
C GLY A 13 1.30 17.78 -3.58
N ASP A 14 0.02 17.97 -3.89
CA ASP A 14 -1.06 18.14 -2.91
C ASP A 14 -2.03 16.95 -2.89
N GLY A 15 -1.77 15.92 -3.70
CA GLY A 15 -2.58 14.70 -3.81
C GLY A 15 -3.77 14.85 -4.75
N GLY A 16 -4.01 16.05 -5.28
CA GLY A 16 -4.99 16.33 -6.32
C GLY A 16 -4.63 15.65 -7.64
N SER A 17 -5.62 15.43 -8.50
CA SER A 17 -5.42 14.82 -9.83
C SER A 17 -4.47 15.63 -10.73
N ALA A 18 -4.43 16.96 -10.55
CA ALA A 18 -3.52 17.84 -11.27
C ALA A 18 -2.11 17.91 -10.66
N ASN A 19 -1.96 17.48 -9.41
CA ASN A 19 -0.72 17.65 -8.63
C ASN A 19 -0.56 16.47 -7.65
N PRO A 20 -0.34 15.25 -8.18
CA PRO A 20 -0.26 14.04 -7.37
C PRO A 20 0.93 14.10 -6.41
N TYR A 21 0.81 13.41 -5.28
CA TYR A 21 1.93 13.27 -4.36
C TYR A 21 3.09 12.54 -5.00
N LEU A 22 4.29 13.11 -4.90
CA LEU A 22 5.52 12.50 -5.40
C LEU A 22 6.18 11.68 -4.28
N ILE A 23 5.97 10.37 -4.32
CA ILE A 23 6.32 9.42 -3.25
C ILE A 23 7.71 8.86 -3.53
N THR A 24 8.61 8.95 -2.55
CA THR A 24 10.02 8.55 -2.71
C THR A 24 10.50 7.46 -1.76
N ASP A 25 9.70 7.14 -0.75
CA ASP A 25 10.06 6.12 0.22
C ASP A 25 8.83 5.41 0.78
N VAL A 26 9.09 4.31 1.49
CA VAL A 26 8.05 3.44 2.04
C VAL A 26 7.18 4.12 3.11
N TYR A 27 7.66 5.19 3.73
CA TYR A 27 6.88 5.94 4.71
C TYR A 27 5.90 6.90 4.02
N GLY A 28 6.33 7.55 2.93
CA GLY A 28 5.46 8.28 2.02
C GLY A 28 4.36 7.38 1.44
N LEU A 29 4.73 6.18 1.01
CA LEU A 29 3.80 5.15 0.53
C LEU A 29 2.75 4.79 1.59
N GLN A 30 3.19 4.51 2.82
CA GLN A 30 2.29 4.23 3.95
C GLN A 30 1.36 5.41 4.27
N GLY A 31 1.82 6.64 4.00
CA GLY A 31 1.09 7.89 4.20
C GLY A 31 -0.03 8.13 3.19
N VAL A 32 -0.09 7.41 2.07
CA VAL A 32 -1.21 7.46 1.09
C VAL A 32 -2.52 6.91 1.69
N GLY A 33 -2.42 6.17 2.79
CA GLY A 33 -3.55 5.57 3.50
C GLY A 33 -4.64 6.57 3.94
N PRO A 34 -5.90 6.10 4.09
CA PRO A 34 -7.09 6.95 4.09
C PRO A 34 -7.38 7.74 5.39
N ARG A 35 -6.41 7.93 6.32
CA ARG A 35 -6.73 8.51 7.64
C ARG A 35 -5.75 9.58 8.16
N PRO A 36 -6.24 10.79 8.53
CA PRO A 36 -7.63 11.25 8.41
C PRO A 36 -8.01 11.71 6.98
N ARG A 37 -9.30 11.56 6.67
CA ARG A 37 -10.05 11.60 5.39
C ARG A 37 -9.94 12.87 4.51
N THR A 38 -8.96 13.75 4.68
CA THR A 38 -9.04 15.12 4.13
C THR A 38 -8.15 15.45 2.93
N VAL A 39 -7.32 14.54 2.43
CA VAL A 39 -6.48 14.80 1.26
C VAL A 39 -6.79 13.86 0.09
N PRO A 40 -7.02 14.41 -1.13
CA PRO A 40 -7.19 13.61 -2.33
C PRO A 40 -6.03 12.65 -2.57
N ARG A 41 -6.37 11.55 -3.23
CA ARG A 41 -5.80 10.22 -3.06
C ARG A 41 -4.85 9.85 -4.20
N THR A 42 -4.22 10.83 -4.84
CA THR A 42 -3.39 10.58 -6.02
C THR A 42 -1.93 10.54 -5.64
N GLY A 43 -1.26 9.43 -5.95
CA GLY A 43 0.15 9.23 -5.71
C GLY A 43 0.88 8.85 -6.99
N THR A 44 2.10 9.33 -7.15
CA THR A 44 3.03 8.88 -8.18
C THR A 44 4.37 8.54 -7.54
N LEU A 45 4.94 7.38 -7.85
CA LEU A 45 6.30 7.07 -7.41
C LEU A 45 7.31 7.94 -8.17
N ALA A 46 8.30 8.47 -7.46
CA ALA A 46 9.40 9.22 -8.06
C ALA A 46 10.65 8.36 -8.31
N ASN A 47 10.70 7.19 -7.69
CA ASN A 47 11.80 6.25 -7.72
C ASN A 47 11.31 4.88 -7.23
N ASP A 48 12.15 3.87 -7.39
CA ASP A 48 11.95 2.57 -6.77
C ASP A 48 11.97 2.70 -5.25
N ILE A 49 11.09 1.98 -4.57
CA ILE A 49 10.98 1.99 -3.11
C ILE A 49 11.56 0.70 -2.54
N ASP A 50 12.58 0.83 -1.68
CA ASP A 50 12.96 -0.24 -0.75
C ASP A 50 11.98 -0.27 0.43
N ALA A 51 11.17 -1.32 0.49
CA ALA A 51 10.18 -1.59 1.51
C ALA A 51 10.58 -2.72 2.47
N SER A 52 11.81 -3.26 2.39
CA SER A 52 12.30 -4.37 3.23
C SER A 52 12.22 -4.08 4.73
N GLY A 53 12.36 -2.81 5.11
CA GLY A 53 12.23 -2.33 6.48
C GLY A 53 10.82 -2.48 7.06
N THR A 54 9.79 -2.71 6.24
CA THR A 54 8.41 -2.94 6.71
C THR A 54 8.27 -4.19 7.56
N SER A 55 9.17 -5.17 7.43
CA SER A 55 9.25 -6.36 8.29
C SER A 55 9.24 -6.06 9.79
N GLY A 56 9.79 -4.91 10.21
CA GLY A 56 9.83 -4.45 11.60
C GLY A 56 8.70 -3.49 11.99
N TRP A 57 7.63 -3.39 11.20
CA TRP A 57 6.55 -2.41 11.44
C TRP A 57 5.33 -3.01 12.12
N ASN A 58 4.59 -2.12 12.81
CA ASN A 58 3.31 -2.42 13.46
C ASN A 58 3.39 -3.68 14.35
N CYS A 59 4.42 -3.72 15.21
CA CYS A 59 4.65 -4.84 16.10
C CYS A 59 3.81 -4.78 17.38
N ASP A 60 3.62 -5.93 18.00
CA ASP A 60 3.13 -6.00 19.38
C ASP A 60 4.07 -5.27 20.36
N GLY A 61 3.63 -5.09 21.60
CA GLY A 61 4.40 -4.36 22.61
C GLY A 61 5.76 -4.99 22.95
N ALA A 62 5.98 -6.26 22.60
CA ALA A 62 7.23 -6.97 22.77
C ALA A 62 8.16 -6.89 21.54
N GLY A 63 7.67 -6.39 20.40
CA GLY A 63 8.40 -6.35 19.15
C GLY A 63 8.60 -7.73 18.50
N ALA A 64 7.94 -8.77 19.02
CA ALA A 64 8.14 -10.16 18.59
C ALA A 64 7.28 -10.49 17.36
N ASN A 65 6.10 -9.89 17.27
CA ASN A 65 5.15 -10.12 16.17
C ASN A 65 4.88 -8.82 15.45
N CYS A 66 5.50 -8.64 14.28
CA CYS A 66 5.35 -7.47 13.43
C CYS A 66 4.36 -7.75 12.29
N LYS A 67 3.34 -6.90 12.17
CA LYS A 67 2.31 -7.04 11.13
C LYS A 67 2.77 -6.57 9.75
N GLY A 68 3.96 -5.97 9.65
CA GLY A 68 4.43 -5.44 8.38
C GLY A 68 3.81 -4.09 8.04
N PHE A 69 3.77 -3.77 6.76
CA PHE A 69 3.07 -2.62 6.21
C PHE A 69 1.55 -2.67 6.51
N ASP A 70 0.92 -1.51 6.60
CA ASP A 70 -0.52 -1.34 6.83
C ASP A 70 -1.23 -1.08 5.50
N PRO A 71 -2.08 -2.00 4.99
CA PRO A 71 -2.67 -1.87 3.66
C PRO A 71 -3.32 -0.51 3.40
N ILE A 72 -3.13 0.01 2.19
CA ILE A 72 -3.73 1.28 1.77
C ILE A 72 -5.22 1.03 1.48
N GLY A 73 -6.09 1.55 2.35
CA GLY A 73 -7.53 1.36 2.23
C GLY A 73 -8.01 0.08 2.89
N ASP A 74 -9.20 0.14 3.49
CA ASP A 74 -9.88 -0.99 4.13
C ASP A 74 -11.39 -0.95 3.81
N SER A 75 -12.14 -1.97 4.24
CA SER A 75 -13.59 -2.06 3.95
C SER A 75 -14.44 -0.93 4.55
N SER A 76 -13.94 -0.20 5.56
CA SER A 76 -14.59 0.97 6.16
C SER A 76 -14.18 2.30 5.51
N ALA A 77 -13.02 2.31 4.84
CA ALA A 77 -12.43 3.45 4.17
C ALA A 77 -11.61 2.97 2.95
N SER A 78 -12.31 2.62 1.88
CA SER A 78 -11.69 2.14 0.65
C SER A 78 -10.75 3.19 0.03
N TYR A 79 -9.74 2.72 -0.70
CA TYR A 79 -8.93 3.56 -1.58
C TYR A 79 -9.72 3.92 -2.84
N THR A 80 -9.91 5.22 -3.09
CA THR A 80 -10.68 5.73 -4.24
C THR A 80 -9.85 6.68 -5.10
N GLY A 81 -8.52 6.54 -5.07
CA GLY A 81 -7.57 7.44 -5.72
C GLY A 81 -6.96 6.89 -7.00
N THR A 82 -5.97 7.61 -7.52
CA THR A 82 -5.13 7.12 -8.63
C THR A 82 -3.69 6.95 -8.14
N PHE A 83 -3.18 5.73 -8.20
CA PHE A 83 -1.79 5.43 -7.91
C PHE A 83 -1.07 5.08 -9.20
N ASN A 84 -0.03 5.82 -9.53
CA ASN A 84 0.82 5.57 -10.69
C ASN A 84 2.24 5.22 -10.21
N GLY A 85 2.70 4.01 -10.45
CA GLY A 85 4.08 3.64 -10.15
C GLY A 85 5.11 4.27 -11.08
N ALA A 86 4.69 4.88 -12.20
CA ALA A 86 5.59 5.46 -13.20
C ALA A 86 6.71 4.50 -13.63
N ASP A 87 6.35 3.22 -13.79
CA ASP A 87 7.23 2.09 -14.13
C ASP A 87 8.30 1.75 -13.07
N HIS A 88 8.19 2.33 -11.87
CA HIS A 88 9.00 1.97 -10.72
C HIS A 88 8.49 0.73 -9.99
N VAL A 89 9.38 0.15 -9.17
CA VAL A 89 9.09 -1.01 -8.34
C VAL A 89 9.05 -0.68 -6.85
N ILE A 90 8.27 -1.46 -6.11
CA ILE A 90 8.37 -1.57 -4.65
C ILE A 90 9.02 -2.92 -4.36
N ASP A 91 10.21 -2.87 -3.79
CA ASP A 91 11.05 -4.03 -3.50
C ASP A 91 10.96 -4.40 -2.01
N GLY A 92 10.81 -5.68 -1.69
CA GLY A 92 10.89 -6.15 -0.30
C GLY A 92 9.68 -5.83 0.57
N LEU A 93 8.49 -5.56 0.01
CA LEU A 93 7.30 -5.25 0.79
C LEU A 93 6.87 -6.45 1.66
N ILE A 94 6.77 -6.24 2.98
CA ILE A 94 6.30 -7.26 3.93
C ILE A 94 4.96 -6.85 4.53
N ILE A 95 3.95 -7.71 4.40
CA ILE A 95 2.66 -7.60 5.07
C ILE A 95 2.36 -8.96 5.72
N ASN A 96 2.29 -9.02 7.06
CA ASN A 96 2.06 -10.26 7.80
C ASN A 96 0.84 -10.13 8.71
N ARG A 97 -0.34 -10.32 8.12
CA ARG A 97 -1.64 -10.09 8.76
C ARG A 97 -2.53 -11.32 8.63
N SER A 98 -2.00 -12.47 9.05
CA SER A 98 -2.59 -13.80 8.84
C SER A 98 -4.04 -13.98 9.30
N GLY A 99 -4.53 -13.15 10.24
CA GLY A 99 -5.90 -13.16 10.73
C GLY A 99 -6.78 -12.03 10.17
N GLU A 100 -6.32 -11.25 9.20
CA GLU A 100 -7.04 -10.13 8.60
C GLU A 100 -7.43 -10.44 7.16
N ASN A 101 -8.61 -9.98 6.75
CA ASN A 101 -9.09 -10.08 5.38
C ASN A 101 -8.68 -8.84 4.57
N TYR A 102 -8.73 -8.93 3.25
CA TYR A 102 -8.47 -7.81 2.33
C TYR A 102 -7.03 -7.30 2.48
N VAL A 103 -6.07 -8.20 2.24
CA VAL A 103 -4.65 -7.94 2.48
C VAL A 103 -3.91 -7.84 1.15
N GLY A 104 -3.24 -6.71 0.95
CA GLY A 104 -2.38 -6.40 -0.18
C GLY A 104 -1.74 -5.03 0.01
N LEU A 105 -0.93 -4.54 -0.96
CA LEU A 105 -0.45 -3.15 -0.90
C LEU A 105 -1.62 -2.18 -0.70
N PHE A 106 -2.69 -2.40 -1.47
CA PHE A 106 -4.01 -1.83 -1.25
C PHE A 106 -4.91 -2.88 -0.61
N GLY A 107 -5.50 -2.60 0.55
CA GLY A 107 -6.37 -3.57 1.21
C GLY A 107 -7.70 -3.68 0.48
N TYR A 108 -8.37 -2.55 0.31
CA TYR A 108 -9.65 -2.44 -0.38
C TYR A 108 -9.68 -1.21 -1.28
N THR A 109 -10.00 -1.40 -2.56
CA THR A 109 -10.12 -0.32 -3.55
C THR A 109 -11.56 -0.25 -4.11
N ASP A 110 -12.04 0.97 -4.39
CA ASP A 110 -13.39 1.21 -4.93
C ASP A 110 -13.49 2.50 -5.76
N SER A 111 -14.71 2.83 -6.21
CA SER A 111 -15.13 4.14 -6.75
C SER A 111 -14.30 4.63 -7.93
N SER A 112 -14.07 3.77 -8.92
CA SER A 112 -13.27 4.08 -10.12
C SER A 112 -11.81 4.44 -9.81
N SER A 113 -11.25 3.89 -8.72
CA SER A 113 -9.83 4.02 -8.46
C SER A 113 -8.97 3.37 -9.55
N THR A 114 -7.74 3.84 -9.67
CA THR A 114 -6.78 3.34 -10.66
C THR A 114 -5.45 3.04 -9.97
N ILE A 115 -4.88 1.88 -10.24
CA ILE A 115 -3.52 1.48 -9.84
C ILE A 115 -2.79 1.07 -11.11
N SER A 116 -1.67 1.71 -11.43
CA SER A 116 -1.01 1.47 -12.71
C SER A 116 0.50 1.60 -12.70
N ASN A 117 1.14 0.99 -13.69
CA ASN A 117 2.58 1.13 -14.01
C ASN A 117 3.47 0.86 -12.79
N ILE A 118 3.24 -0.26 -12.09
CA ILE A 118 3.92 -0.56 -10.84
C ILE A 118 4.27 -2.05 -10.73
N GLY A 119 5.50 -2.33 -10.29
CA GLY A 119 5.94 -3.68 -9.94
C GLY A 119 6.06 -3.89 -8.43
N LEU A 120 5.64 -5.05 -7.94
CA LEU A 120 6.02 -5.55 -6.62
C LEU A 120 6.99 -6.73 -6.80
N GLN A 121 8.10 -6.73 -6.07
CA GLN A 121 9.09 -7.81 -6.15
C GLN A 121 9.75 -8.06 -4.80
N ASN A 122 10.32 -9.27 -4.64
CA ASN A 122 11.10 -9.69 -3.46
C ASN A 122 10.37 -9.50 -2.11
N GLY A 123 9.06 -9.36 -2.11
CA GLY A 123 8.22 -9.17 -0.94
C GLY A 123 7.44 -10.42 -0.52
N SER A 124 6.73 -10.32 0.60
CA SER A 124 5.85 -11.36 1.13
C SER A 124 4.57 -10.75 1.71
N ILE A 125 3.42 -11.25 1.27
CA ILE A 125 2.11 -10.80 1.70
C ILE A 125 1.31 -12.01 2.22
N ASN A 126 0.98 -11.98 3.50
CA ASN A 126 0.26 -13.02 4.20
C ASN A 126 -1.02 -12.45 4.84
N GLY A 127 -2.17 -13.06 4.54
CA GLY A 127 -3.48 -12.67 5.04
C GLY A 127 -4.40 -13.87 5.31
N ASN A 128 -5.67 -13.61 5.65
CA ASN A 128 -6.70 -14.63 5.80
C ASN A 128 -7.48 -14.84 4.48
N ASP A 129 -8.58 -14.11 4.28
CA ASP A 129 -9.36 -14.11 3.04
C ASP A 129 -9.06 -12.90 2.16
N ASN A 130 -9.21 -13.05 0.83
CA ASN A 130 -8.98 -11.98 -0.15
C ASN A 130 -7.59 -11.36 -0.01
N VAL A 131 -6.58 -12.13 -0.40
CA VAL A 131 -5.18 -11.73 -0.35
C VAL A 131 -4.64 -11.59 -1.77
N GLY A 132 -3.99 -10.47 -2.05
CA GLY A 132 -3.37 -10.21 -3.35
C GLY A 132 -2.16 -9.31 -3.21
N GLY A 133 -1.25 -9.39 -4.19
CA GLY A 133 -0.03 -8.59 -4.18
C GLY A 133 -0.34 -7.09 -4.20
N LEU A 134 -1.02 -6.65 -5.26
CA LEU A 134 -1.39 -5.26 -5.46
C LEU A 134 -2.63 -4.88 -4.65
N ALA A 135 -3.69 -5.67 -4.72
CA ALA A 135 -4.94 -5.41 -4.01
C ALA A 135 -5.47 -6.67 -3.34
N GLY A 136 -5.89 -6.58 -2.08
CA GLY A 136 -6.62 -7.66 -1.40
C GLY A 136 -8.03 -7.82 -1.98
N PHE A 137 -8.74 -6.70 -2.18
CA PHE A 137 -10.01 -6.67 -2.87
C PHE A 137 -10.17 -5.41 -3.71
N SER A 138 -10.61 -5.59 -4.96
CA SER A 138 -10.83 -4.52 -5.92
C SER A 138 -12.28 -4.50 -6.41
N SER A 139 -13.06 -3.52 -5.96
CA SER A 139 -14.38 -3.18 -6.51
C SER A 139 -14.21 -2.01 -7.48
N ASN A 140 -14.88 -2.01 -8.64
CA ASN A 140 -14.87 -0.88 -9.58
C ASN A 140 -13.50 -0.17 -9.73
N THR A 141 -12.43 -0.94 -9.90
CA THR A 141 -11.04 -0.45 -9.90
C THR A 141 -10.35 -0.88 -11.18
N THR A 142 -9.55 0.02 -11.76
CA THR A 142 -8.65 -0.32 -12.87
C THR A 142 -7.26 -0.66 -12.34
N ILE A 143 -6.77 -1.86 -12.61
CA ILE A 143 -5.38 -2.25 -12.37
C ILE A 143 -4.75 -2.53 -13.74
N ALA A 144 -3.72 -1.78 -14.13
CA ALA A 144 -3.13 -1.85 -15.47
C ALA A 144 -1.60 -1.72 -15.43
N ASN A 145 -0.89 -2.45 -16.32
CA ASN A 145 0.58 -2.44 -16.38
C ASN A 145 1.23 -2.66 -15.00
N ALA A 146 0.71 -3.63 -14.26
CA ALA A 146 1.14 -3.88 -12.89
C ALA A 146 1.42 -5.36 -12.69
N TYR A 147 2.40 -5.68 -11.86
CA TYR A 147 2.80 -7.06 -11.60
C TYR A 147 3.22 -7.27 -10.14
N ASN A 148 3.20 -8.53 -9.73
CA ASN A 148 3.79 -8.99 -8.49
C ASN A 148 4.60 -10.26 -8.76
N THR A 149 5.85 -10.29 -8.30
CA THR A 149 6.70 -11.50 -8.28
C THR A 149 7.03 -11.97 -6.86
N GLY A 150 6.55 -11.27 -5.83
CA GLY A 150 6.70 -11.69 -4.43
C GLY A 150 5.70 -12.78 -4.03
N ASP A 151 5.91 -13.34 -2.83
CA ASP A 151 5.08 -14.41 -2.28
C ASP A 151 3.74 -13.86 -1.77
N VAL A 152 2.66 -14.59 -2.04
CA VAL A 152 1.31 -14.26 -1.56
C VAL A 152 0.66 -15.51 -0.97
N SER A 153 0.24 -15.44 0.30
CA SER A 153 -0.42 -16.55 1.01
C SER A 153 -1.71 -16.11 1.71
N GLY A 154 -2.77 -16.92 1.56
CA GLY A 154 -4.02 -16.83 2.31
C GLY A 154 -4.25 -18.09 3.16
N ASN A 155 -4.96 -17.96 4.27
CA ASN A 155 -5.12 -19.02 5.29
C ASN A 155 -6.53 -19.64 5.35
N ALA A 156 -7.35 -19.47 4.30
CA ALA A 156 -8.74 -19.91 4.23
C ALA A 156 -9.02 -21.32 4.76
#